data_AF-F8P1D1-F1
#
_entry.id   AF-F8P1D1-F1
#
_cell.length_a   1.000
_cell.length_b   1.000
_cell.length_c   1.000
_cell.angle_alpha   90.00
_cell.angle_beta   90.00
_cell.angle_gamma   90.00
#
_symmetry.space_group_name_H-M   'P 1'
#
loop_
_entity.id
_entity.type
_entity.pdbx_description
1 polymer ?
#
loop_
_entity_poly.entity_id
_entity_poly.type
_entity_poly.pdbx_seq_one_letter_code
_entity_poly.pdbx_strand_id
1 'polypeptide(L)'
;MEEIEKRKATIQESQKALEDAKEVSEKHLERIEELEQTLFELRGKIGTGNHVPPGMRVLCLRDNPAQQWSDLRQEIMDRLKNENSALIKRLKELEENGASSDQSTERRQGEELVPRESWEVVNKEKKELEDVVKQKEKRLLRLQQVFTAKSTEFRETIASILGLKLAFYPNGQVRVTSIYDLSASFVFQPLSKSTPEGEGARMQLVAQGEGGPQDLPQLMRFWVEQEQCIPGFLASVTLECYDKSKRENGDNP
;
A
#
# COMPACT_ATOMS: atom_id res chain seq x y z
N MET A 1 81.73 49.29 32.75
CA MET A 1 80.55 50.19 32.71
C MET A 1 79.72 49.95 31.46
N GLU A 2 80.32 50.01 30.26
CA GLU A 2 79.63 49.80 28.98
C GLU A 2 78.94 48.43 28.81
N GLU A 3 79.54 47.35 29.33
CA GLU A 3 78.94 46.00 29.27
C GLU A 3 77.69 45.86 30.17
N ILE A 4 77.63 46.64 31.26
CA ILE A 4 76.48 46.67 32.17
C ILE A 4 75.33 47.46 31.53
N GLU A 5 75.64 48.52 30.78
CA GLU A 5 74.64 49.31 30.03
C GLU A 5 74.05 48.52 28.87
N LYS A 6 74.87 47.77 28.12
CA LYS A 6 74.38 46.85 27.07
C LYS A 6 73.46 45.77 27.64
N ARG A 7 73.81 45.16 28.79
CA ARG A 7 72.95 44.19 29.48
C ARG A 7 71.63 44.81 29.97
N LYS A 8 71.65 46.06 30.47
CA LYS A 8 70.43 46.77 30.87
C LYS A 8 69.51 47.06 29.67
N ALA A 9 70.07 47.45 28.52
CA ALA A 9 69.31 47.65 27.29
C ALA A 9 68.65 46.35 26.81
N THR A 10 69.39 45.24 26.78
CA THR A 10 68.82 43.93 26.40
C THR A 10 67.74 43.46 27.37
N ILE A 11 67.88 43.74 28.67
CA ILE A 11 66.85 43.42 29.67
C ILE A 11 65.59 44.26 29.42
N GLN A 12 65.73 45.57 29.16
CA GLN A 12 64.60 46.43 28.85
C GLN A 12 63.88 46.04 27.56
N GLU A 13 64.63 45.69 26.51
CA GLU A 13 64.06 45.17 25.26
C GLU A 13 63.33 43.84 25.49
N SER A 14 63.92 42.92 26.27
CA SER A 14 63.25 41.67 26.62
C SER A 14 62.01 41.87 27.50
N GLN A 15 62.00 42.88 28.38
CA GLN A 15 60.84 43.23 29.21
C GLN A 15 59.71 43.83 28.39
N LYS A 16 60.02 44.73 27.45
CA LYS A 16 59.03 45.27 26.49
C LYS A 16 58.45 44.16 25.63
N ALA A 17 59.29 43.29 25.06
CA ALA A 17 58.82 42.14 24.29
C ALA A 17 57.95 41.18 25.12
N LEU A 18 58.26 41.01 26.42
CA LEU A 18 57.44 40.23 27.35
C LEU A 18 56.09 40.91 27.62
N GLU A 19 56.06 42.22 27.74
CA GLU A 19 54.84 43.02 27.96
C GLU A 19 53.94 43.00 26.72
N ASP A 20 54.51 43.25 25.53
CA ASP A 20 53.81 43.15 24.25
C ASP A 20 53.23 41.73 24.03
N ALA A 21 54.00 40.69 24.36
CA ALA A 21 53.54 39.29 24.27
C ALA A 21 52.40 38.98 25.25
N LYS A 22 52.40 39.59 26.45
CA LYS A 22 51.31 39.45 27.42
C LYS A 22 50.04 40.12 26.92
N GLU A 23 50.13 41.35 26.41
CA GLU A 23 48.96 42.04 25.84
C GLU A 23 48.34 41.27 24.66
N VAL A 24 49.18 40.69 23.79
CA VAL A 24 48.71 39.84 22.69
C VAL A 24 48.03 38.57 23.23
N SER A 25 48.60 37.96 24.27
CA SER A 25 48.00 36.78 24.92
C SER A 25 46.65 37.10 25.56
N GLU A 26 46.50 38.26 26.19
CA GLU A 26 45.22 38.70 26.78
C GLU A 26 44.16 38.91 25.70
N LYS A 27 44.50 39.60 24.60
CA LYS A 27 43.60 39.76 23.44
C LYS A 27 43.19 38.42 22.82
N HIS A 28 44.10 37.44 22.80
CA HIS A 28 43.77 36.09 22.33
C HIS A 28 42.82 35.35 23.28
N LEU A 29 42.96 35.51 24.59
CA LEU A 29 42.02 34.92 25.57
C LEU A 29 40.62 35.52 25.43
N GLU A 30 40.51 36.85 25.33
CA GLU A 30 39.22 37.51 25.09
C GLU A 30 38.57 37.00 23.79
N ARG A 31 39.37 36.87 22.73
CA ARG A 31 38.87 36.35 21.46
C ARG A 31 38.42 34.89 21.53
N ILE A 32 39.10 34.06 22.34
CA ILE A 32 38.69 32.67 22.58
C ILE A 32 37.34 32.63 23.28
N GLU A 33 37.13 33.45 24.31
CA GLU A 33 35.84 33.50 25.04
C GLU A 33 34.68 33.92 24.11
N GLU A 34 34.87 34.94 23.27
CA GLU A 34 33.88 35.33 22.26
C GLU A 34 33.56 34.20 21.27
N LEU A 35 34.60 33.50 20.80
CA LEU A 35 34.44 32.37 19.89
C LEU A 35 33.72 31.20 20.57
N GLU A 36 33.98 30.94 21.83
CA GLU A 36 33.29 29.90 22.60
C GLU A 36 31.80 30.21 22.76
N GLN A 37 31.44 31.47 23.06
CA GLN A 37 30.04 31.90 23.14
C GLN A 37 29.32 31.72 21.79
N THR A 38 29.93 32.18 20.70
CA THR A 38 29.33 32.05 19.36
C THR A 38 29.20 30.58 18.94
N LEU A 39 30.19 29.75 19.23
CA LEU A 39 30.13 28.31 18.99
C LEU A 39 29.04 27.62 19.82
N PHE A 40 28.79 28.08 21.05
CA PHE A 40 27.71 27.56 21.89
C PHE A 40 26.33 27.85 21.29
N GLU A 41 26.08 29.09 20.87
CA GLU A 41 24.82 29.46 20.21
C GLU A 41 24.62 28.70 18.89
N LEU A 42 25.67 28.59 18.08
CA LEU A 42 25.64 27.87 16.82
C LEU A 42 25.39 26.37 17.03
N ARG A 43 26.01 25.75 18.03
CA ARG A 43 25.68 24.36 18.42
C ARG A 43 24.22 24.22 18.81
N GLY A 44 23.67 25.18 19.55
CA GLY A 44 22.25 25.21 19.88
C GLY A 44 21.37 25.21 18.62
N LYS A 45 21.66 26.10 17.67
CA LYS A 45 20.94 26.20 16.39
C LYS A 45 21.08 24.97 15.50
N ILE A 46 22.23 24.30 15.53
CA ILE A 46 22.45 23.03 14.82
C ILE A 46 21.65 21.91 15.51
N GLY A 47 21.65 21.87 16.85
CA GLY A 47 20.89 20.90 17.64
C GLY A 47 19.37 21.00 17.44
N THR A 48 18.85 22.20 17.17
CA THR A 48 17.43 22.39 16.82
C THR A 48 17.10 22.05 15.37
N GLY A 49 18.10 21.71 14.54
CA GLY A 49 17.89 21.33 13.14
C GLY A 49 17.66 22.51 12.18
N ASN A 50 17.92 23.75 12.61
CA ASN A 50 17.71 24.94 11.79
C ASN A 50 18.85 25.21 10.78
N HIS A 51 19.91 24.41 10.81
CA HIS A 51 21.09 24.59 9.96
C HIS A 51 21.26 23.44 8.98
N VAL A 52 21.36 23.76 7.69
CA VAL A 52 21.70 22.81 6.62
C VAL A 52 23.15 23.02 6.21
N PRO A 53 24.05 22.03 6.40
CA PRO A 53 25.45 22.15 6.01
C PRO A 53 25.63 22.41 4.50
N PRO A 54 26.67 23.17 4.10
CA PRO A 54 26.98 23.40 2.69
C PRO A 54 27.24 22.05 1.99
N GLY A 55 26.62 21.84 0.83
CA GLY A 55 26.69 20.58 0.07
C GLY A 55 25.61 19.55 0.44
N MET A 56 24.72 19.84 1.39
CA MET A 56 23.58 18.98 1.72
C MET A 56 22.26 19.58 1.23
N ARG A 57 21.32 18.72 0.82
CA ARG A 57 19.95 19.08 0.46
C ARG A 57 18.98 18.28 1.33
N VAL A 58 18.04 18.99 1.96
CA VAL A 58 16.93 18.35 2.67
C VAL A 58 15.83 18.05 1.66
N LEU A 59 15.43 16.79 1.56
CA LEU A 59 14.35 16.34 0.70
C LEU A 59 13.20 15.85 1.58
N CYS A 60 11.98 16.17 1.17
CA CYS A 60 10.77 15.59 1.71
C CYS A 60 9.97 14.93 0.59
N LEU A 61 9.18 13.93 0.95
CA LEU A 61 8.17 13.39 0.04
C LEU A 61 7.16 14.50 -0.26
N ARG A 62 6.78 14.62 -1.53
CA ARG A 62 5.75 15.58 -1.96
C ARG A 62 4.41 15.32 -1.25
N ASP A 63 4.05 14.05 -1.10
CA ASP A 63 2.94 13.59 -0.27
C ASP A 63 3.47 13.13 1.10
N ASN A 64 3.61 14.06 2.04
CA ASN A 64 3.97 13.78 3.42
C ASN A 64 2.69 13.76 4.28
N PRO A 65 2.49 12.80 5.21
CA PRO A 65 1.37 12.84 6.16
C PRO A 65 1.25 14.19 6.89
N ALA A 66 2.36 14.86 7.22
CA ALA A 66 2.30 16.18 7.85
C ALA A 66 1.70 17.27 6.92
N GLN A 67 2.00 17.20 5.61
CA GLN A 67 1.40 18.09 4.62
C GLN A 67 -0.09 17.78 4.43
N GLN A 68 -0.45 16.50 4.31
CA GLN A 68 -1.86 16.08 4.22
C GLN A 68 -2.69 16.57 5.42
N TRP A 69 -2.14 16.49 6.63
CA TRP A 69 -2.79 17.02 7.82
C TRP A 69 -2.94 18.55 7.80
N SER A 70 -1.92 19.26 7.32
CA SER A 70 -1.97 20.72 7.17
C SER A 70 -3.00 21.14 6.11
N ASP A 71 -3.00 20.46 4.96
CA ASP A 71 -3.90 20.71 3.85
C ASP A 71 -5.36 20.46 4.25
N LEU A 72 -5.64 19.33 4.91
CA LEU A 72 -6.98 19.02 5.43
C LEU A 72 -7.45 20.07 6.44
N ARG A 73 -6.57 20.51 7.35
CA ARG A 73 -6.91 21.54 8.33
C ARG A 73 -7.18 22.88 7.67
N GLN A 74 -6.38 23.24 6.66
CA GLN A 74 -6.56 24.46 5.89
C GLN A 74 -7.89 24.43 5.13
N GLU A 75 -8.21 23.30 4.49
CA GLU A 75 -9.49 23.07 3.80
C GLU A 75 -10.68 23.20 4.75
N ILE A 76 -10.63 22.57 5.93
CA ILE A 76 -11.68 22.70 6.96
C ILE A 76 -11.81 24.15 7.41
N MET A 77 -10.70 24.85 7.63
CA MET A 77 -10.73 26.25 8.05
C MET A 77 -11.35 27.15 6.97
N ASP A 78 -11.01 26.93 5.71
CA ASP A 78 -11.54 27.71 4.60
C ASP A 78 -13.02 27.39 4.36
N ARG A 79 -13.44 26.13 4.56
CA ARG A 79 -14.85 25.72 4.58
C ARG A 79 -15.65 26.46 5.65
N LEU A 80 -15.18 26.45 6.91
CA LEU A 80 -15.82 27.15 8.01
C LEU A 80 -15.88 28.66 7.79
N LYS A 81 -14.83 29.27 7.22
CA LYS A 81 -14.83 30.70 6.87
C LYS A 81 -15.87 31.01 5.80
N ASN A 82 -15.99 30.16 4.78
CA ASN A 82 -16.96 30.34 3.71
C ASN A 82 -18.39 30.24 4.25
N GLU A 83 -18.70 29.18 5.02
CA GLU A 83 -20.02 29.01 5.66
C GLU A 83 -20.35 30.17 6.60
N ASN A 84 -19.40 30.62 7.42
CA ASN A 84 -19.60 31.77 8.30
C ASN A 84 -19.87 33.04 7.49
N SER A 85 -19.11 33.29 6.42
CA SER A 85 -19.34 34.44 5.54
C SER A 85 -20.73 34.44 4.90
N ALA A 86 -21.25 33.26 4.58
CA ALA A 86 -22.55 33.09 3.97
C ALA A 86 -23.70 33.22 4.97
N LEU A 87 -23.54 32.66 6.16
CA LEU A 87 -24.45 32.87 7.27
C LEU A 87 -24.55 34.35 7.63
N ILE A 88 -23.41 35.07 7.64
CA ILE A 88 -23.39 36.52 7.85
C ILE A 88 -24.14 37.26 6.74
N LYS A 89 -23.95 36.90 5.46
CA LYS A 89 -24.70 37.49 4.34
C LYS A 89 -26.20 37.26 4.50
N ARG A 90 -26.61 36.04 4.84
CA ARG A 90 -28.02 35.71 5.09
C ARG A 90 -28.59 36.47 6.29
N LEU A 91 -27.82 36.62 7.36
CA LEU A 91 -28.26 37.37 8.54
C LEU A 91 -28.50 38.84 8.17
N LYS A 92 -27.60 39.45 7.39
CA LYS A 92 -27.81 40.80 6.84
C LYS A 92 -29.04 40.89 5.93
N GLU A 93 -29.23 39.95 5.01
CA GLU A 93 -30.42 39.90 4.14
C GLU A 93 -31.72 39.73 4.96
N LEU A 94 -31.70 38.95 6.04
CA LEU A 94 -32.83 38.79 6.95
C LEU A 94 -33.07 40.03 7.81
N GLU A 95 -32.03 40.73 8.27
CA GLU A 95 -32.15 42.00 8.98
C GLU A 95 -32.73 43.09 8.07
N GLU A 96 -32.23 43.20 6.84
CA GLU A 96 -32.71 44.15 5.83
C GLU A 96 -34.18 43.87 5.42
N ASN A 97 -34.56 42.59 5.27
CA ASN A 97 -35.94 42.20 4.97
C ASN A 97 -36.86 42.27 6.20
N GLY A 98 -36.33 42.01 7.40
CA GLY A 98 -37.06 42.06 8.67
C GLY A 98 -37.41 43.48 9.09
N ALA A 99 -36.58 44.47 8.71
CA ALA A 99 -36.89 45.89 8.90
C ALA A 99 -38.01 46.42 7.98
N SER A 100 -38.41 45.67 6.95
CA SER A 100 -39.50 46.04 6.01
C SER A 100 -40.81 45.26 6.25
N SER A 101 -40.92 44.49 7.33
CA SER A 101 -42.07 43.65 7.61
C SER A 101 -43.04 44.28 8.62
N ASP A 102 -43.74 45.35 8.21
CA ASP A 102 -45.02 45.71 8.82
C ASP A 102 -46.24 45.42 7.91
N GLN A 103 -46.06 45.02 6.64
CA GLN A 103 -47.21 44.66 5.78
C GLN A 103 -46.86 43.62 4.71
N SER A 104 -46.97 42.31 5.00
CA SER A 104 -47.35 41.21 4.05
C SER A 104 -46.92 39.81 4.54
N THR A 105 -47.50 39.37 5.65
CA THR A 105 -47.12 38.12 6.35
C THR A 105 -47.63 36.81 5.72
N GLU A 106 -48.19 36.79 4.51
CA GLU A 106 -48.93 35.59 4.02
C GLU A 106 -48.42 34.92 2.71
N ARG A 107 -47.26 35.28 2.14
CA ARG A 107 -46.80 34.66 0.86
C ARG A 107 -45.39 34.08 0.81
N ARG A 108 -44.69 33.89 1.94
CA ARG A 108 -43.32 33.34 1.94
C ARG A 108 -43.09 32.18 2.91
N GLN A 109 -44.10 31.33 3.14
CA GLN A 109 -43.94 30.05 3.86
C GLN A 109 -43.77 28.83 2.93
N GLY A 110 -43.48 29.04 1.64
CA GLY A 110 -43.51 28.00 0.62
C GLY A 110 -42.16 27.44 0.17
N GLU A 111 -41.05 27.80 0.81
CA GLU A 111 -39.74 27.44 0.30
C GLU A 111 -38.83 26.98 1.44
N GLU A 112 -38.96 25.70 1.76
CA GLU A 112 -37.95 24.85 2.38
C GLU A 112 -36.73 24.75 1.44
N LEU A 113 -36.12 25.90 1.10
CA LEU A 113 -34.95 25.96 0.24
C LEU A 113 -33.74 25.56 1.08
N VAL A 114 -33.27 24.33 0.84
CA VAL A 114 -31.97 23.86 1.32
C VAL A 114 -30.92 24.92 0.92
N PRO A 115 -30.07 25.38 1.86
CA PRO A 115 -29.03 26.34 1.55
C PRO A 115 -28.18 25.87 0.35
N ARG A 116 -28.00 26.72 -0.65
CA ARG A 116 -27.23 26.39 -1.87
C ARG A 116 -25.83 25.88 -1.53
N GLU A 117 -25.22 26.43 -0.50
CA GLU A 117 -23.90 26.02 -0.04
C GLU A 117 -23.89 24.62 0.58
N SER A 118 -24.90 24.26 1.37
CA SER A 118 -25.06 22.89 1.87
C SER A 118 -25.28 21.91 0.73
N TRP A 119 -26.01 22.30 -0.31
CA TRP A 119 -26.20 21.47 -1.51
C TRP A 119 -24.90 21.31 -2.33
N GLU A 120 -24.12 22.37 -2.50
CA GLU A 120 -22.81 22.33 -3.18
C GLU A 120 -21.80 21.46 -2.42
N VAL A 121 -21.80 21.54 -1.09
CA VAL A 121 -21.00 20.68 -0.20
C VAL A 121 -21.35 19.21 -0.42
N VAL A 122 -22.63 18.85 -0.32
CA VAL A 122 -23.07 17.46 -0.49
C VAL A 122 -22.77 16.96 -1.91
N ASN A 123 -22.88 17.82 -2.92
CA ASN A 123 -22.57 17.45 -4.30
C ASN A 123 -21.06 17.23 -4.53
N LYS A 124 -20.19 17.99 -3.85
CA LYS A 124 -18.73 17.76 -3.87
C LYS A 124 -18.38 16.44 -3.18
N GLU A 125 -18.91 16.21 -1.98
CA GLU A 125 -18.71 14.95 -1.23
C GLU A 125 -19.20 13.74 -2.03
N LYS A 126 -20.35 13.86 -2.71
CA LYS A 126 -20.85 12.83 -3.60
C LYS A 126 -19.86 12.51 -4.72
N LYS A 127 -19.28 13.52 -5.38
CA LYS A 127 -18.30 13.32 -6.46
C LYS A 127 -17.03 12.66 -5.93
N GLU A 128 -16.54 13.08 -4.77
CA GLU A 128 -15.37 12.47 -4.13
C GLU A 128 -15.61 11.00 -3.79
N LEU A 129 -16.78 10.68 -3.20
CA LEU A 129 -17.18 9.31 -2.91
C LEU A 129 -17.32 8.47 -4.20
N GLU A 130 -17.92 9.02 -5.25
CA GLU A 130 -18.00 8.36 -6.56
C GLU A 130 -16.61 8.06 -7.13
N ASP A 131 -15.65 8.97 -6.99
CA ASP A 131 -14.28 8.75 -7.47
C ASP A 131 -13.53 7.72 -6.62
N VAL A 132 -13.74 7.71 -5.31
CA VAL A 132 -13.22 6.65 -4.43
C VAL A 132 -13.81 5.29 -4.83
N VAL A 133 -15.12 5.19 -5.09
CA VAL A 133 -15.76 3.95 -5.55
C VAL A 133 -15.16 3.48 -6.86
N LYS A 134 -15.03 4.37 -7.86
CA LYS A 134 -14.37 4.03 -9.15
C LYS A 134 -12.95 3.52 -8.95
N GLN A 135 -12.17 4.12 -8.05
CA GLN A 135 -10.82 3.64 -7.74
C GLN A 135 -10.82 2.25 -7.10
N LYS A 136 -11.76 1.97 -6.19
CA LYS A 136 -11.91 0.65 -5.56
C LYS A 136 -12.35 -0.40 -6.56
N GLU A 137 -13.32 -0.09 -7.42
CA GLU A 137 -13.77 -0.97 -8.51
C GLU A 137 -12.63 -1.30 -9.48
N LYS A 138 -11.85 -0.29 -9.88
CA LYS A 138 -10.66 -0.51 -10.73
C LYS A 138 -9.64 -1.43 -10.06
N ARG A 139 -9.43 -1.29 -8.75
CA ARG A 139 -8.55 -2.18 -7.98
C ARG A 139 -9.11 -3.60 -7.91
N LEU A 140 -10.41 -3.78 -7.70
CA LEU A 140 -11.06 -5.08 -7.70
C LEU A 140 -10.96 -5.76 -9.07
N LEU A 141 -11.20 -5.02 -10.16
CA LEU A 141 -11.05 -5.51 -11.52
C LEU A 141 -9.61 -5.99 -11.78
N ARG A 142 -8.61 -5.20 -11.37
CA ARG A 142 -7.19 -5.58 -11.49
C ARG A 142 -6.88 -6.84 -10.68
N LEU A 143 -7.42 -6.95 -9.46
CA LEU A 143 -7.22 -8.13 -8.61
C LEU A 143 -7.84 -9.38 -9.26
N GLN A 144 -9.04 -9.26 -9.82
CA GLN A 144 -9.71 -10.33 -10.55
C GLN A 144 -8.89 -10.76 -11.77
N GLN A 145 -8.39 -9.81 -12.56
CA GLN A 145 -7.52 -10.09 -13.71
C GLN A 145 -6.25 -10.84 -13.30
N VAL A 146 -5.58 -10.40 -12.24
CA VAL A 146 -4.38 -11.07 -11.72
C VAL A 146 -4.71 -12.48 -11.22
N PHE A 147 -5.83 -12.66 -10.52
CA PHE A 147 -6.25 -13.98 -10.05
C PHE A 147 -6.57 -14.92 -11.20
N THR A 148 -7.27 -14.44 -12.24
CA THR A 148 -7.56 -15.22 -13.45
C THR A 148 -6.27 -15.61 -14.17
N ALA A 149 -5.34 -14.67 -14.37
CA ALA A 149 -4.05 -14.94 -15.01
C ALA A 149 -3.20 -15.95 -14.21
N LYS A 150 -3.13 -15.81 -12.89
CA LYS A 150 -2.41 -16.77 -12.04
C LYS A 150 -3.08 -18.14 -12.03
N SER A 151 -4.41 -18.17 -12.10
CA SER A 151 -5.17 -19.43 -12.18
C SER A 151 -4.97 -20.14 -13.53
N THR A 152 -4.82 -19.40 -14.63
CA THR A 152 -4.45 -19.99 -15.93
C THR A 152 -3.03 -20.54 -15.90
N GLU A 153 -2.06 -19.77 -15.38
CA GLU A 153 -0.68 -20.23 -15.21
C GLU A 153 -0.60 -21.50 -14.35
N PHE A 154 -1.35 -21.55 -13.26
CA PHE A 154 -1.41 -22.72 -12.39
C PHE A 154 -1.98 -23.96 -13.11
N ARG A 155 -3.08 -23.80 -13.86
CA ARG A 155 -3.66 -24.90 -14.63
C ARG A 155 -2.72 -25.40 -15.73
N GLU A 156 -2.03 -24.50 -16.42
CA GLU A 156 -1.05 -24.83 -17.45
C GLU A 156 0.16 -25.56 -16.86
N THR A 157 0.66 -25.10 -15.72
CA THR A 157 1.77 -25.74 -15.00
C THR A 157 1.42 -27.16 -14.59
N ILE A 158 0.22 -27.39 -14.04
CA ILE A 158 -0.24 -28.73 -13.68
C ILE A 158 -0.39 -29.62 -14.91
N ALA A 159 -0.95 -29.09 -16.00
CA ALA A 159 -1.05 -29.83 -17.24
C ALA A 159 0.32 -30.23 -17.79
N SER A 160 1.33 -29.37 -17.65
CA SER A 160 2.70 -29.63 -18.11
C SER A 160 3.46 -30.61 -17.21
N ILE A 161 3.27 -30.57 -15.89
CA ILE A 161 4.03 -31.40 -14.94
C ILE A 161 3.38 -32.76 -14.74
N LEU A 162 2.05 -32.78 -14.52
CA LEU A 162 1.32 -34.00 -14.17
C LEU A 162 0.59 -34.62 -15.36
N GLY A 163 0.47 -33.92 -16.49
CA GLY A 163 -0.30 -34.41 -17.62
C GLY A 163 -1.82 -34.36 -17.41
N LEU A 164 -2.30 -33.50 -16.51
CA LEU A 164 -3.71 -33.40 -16.13
C LEU A 164 -4.25 -31.97 -16.29
N LYS A 165 -5.39 -31.82 -16.97
CA LYS A 165 -6.14 -30.56 -17.07
C LYS A 165 -7.20 -30.48 -15.97
N LEU A 166 -7.15 -29.42 -15.18
CA LEU A 166 -8.09 -29.16 -14.10
C LEU A 166 -9.14 -28.12 -14.51
N ALA A 167 -10.42 -28.42 -14.27
CA ALA A 167 -11.53 -27.48 -14.39
C ALA A 167 -12.27 -27.38 -13.04
N PHE A 168 -12.33 -26.17 -12.49
CA PHE A 168 -12.98 -25.88 -11.21
C PHE A 168 -14.41 -25.37 -11.47
N TYR A 169 -15.39 -25.98 -10.81
CA TYR A 169 -16.79 -25.57 -10.89
C TYR A 169 -17.22 -24.76 -9.65
N PRO A 170 -18.25 -23.88 -9.78
CA PRO A 170 -18.74 -23.07 -8.66
C PRO A 170 -19.28 -23.87 -7.47
N ASN A 171 -19.73 -25.10 -7.70
CA ASN A 171 -20.19 -26.03 -6.67
C ASN A 171 -19.04 -26.69 -5.88
N GLY A 172 -17.79 -26.26 -6.11
CA GLY A 172 -16.59 -26.81 -5.48
C GLY A 172 -16.11 -28.12 -6.11
N GLN A 173 -16.77 -28.63 -7.14
CA GLN A 173 -16.30 -29.82 -7.86
C GLN A 173 -15.10 -29.49 -8.73
N VAL A 174 -14.17 -30.44 -8.82
CA VAL A 174 -12.97 -30.36 -9.64
C VAL A 174 -13.01 -31.47 -10.66
N ARG A 175 -13.09 -31.12 -11.94
CA ARG A 175 -12.91 -32.07 -13.04
C ARG A 175 -11.45 -32.15 -13.42
N VAL A 176 -10.92 -33.36 -13.40
CA VAL A 176 -9.58 -33.73 -13.82
C VAL A 176 -9.70 -34.45 -15.15
N THR A 177 -9.03 -33.99 -16.20
CA THR A 177 -9.04 -34.62 -17.52
C THR A 177 -7.61 -34.95 -17.92
N SER A 178 -7.35 -36.14 -18.44
CA SER A 178 -6.02 -36.49 -18.94
C SER A 178 -5.68 -35.68 -20.20
N ILE A 179 -4.41 -35.30 -20.39
CA ILE A 179 -3.96 -34.70 -21.66
C ILE A 179 -3.81 -35.73 -22.78
N TYR A 180 -3.63 -37.00 -22.43
CA TYR A 180 -3.34 -38.10 -23.37
C TYR A 180 -4.61 -38.74 -23.92
N ASP A 181 -5.71 -38.69 -23.15
CA ASP A 181 -7.04 -39.15 -23.56
C ASP A 181 -8.09 -38.16 -23.07
N LEU A 182 -8.67 -37.38 -23.99
CA LEU A 182 -9.69 -36.37 -23.67
C LEU A 182 -11.00 -36.99 -23.17
N SER A 183 -11.23 -38.28 -23.44
CA SER A 183 -12.40 -39.01 -22.94
C SER A 183 -12.21 -39.50 -21.49
N ALA A 184 -10.96 -39.58 -21.02
CA ALA A 184 -10.62 -39.88 -19.63
C ALA A 184 -10.76 -38.64 -18.75
N SER A 185 -11.95 -38.45 -18.18
CA SER A 185 -12.25 -37.34 -17.26
C SER A 185 -12.86 -37.84 -15.95
N PHE A 186 -12.55 -37.19 -14.84
CA PHE A 186 -12.96 -37.58 -13.49
C PHE A 186 -13.40 -36.35 -12.71
N VAL A 187 -14.57 -36.39 -12.07
CA VAL A 187 -15.10 -35.28 -11.29
C VAL A 187 -15.01 -35.62 -9.82
N PHE A 188 -14.27 -34.81 -9.08
CA PHE A 188 -14.09 -34.93 -7.65
C PHE A 188 -14.87 -33.85 -6.91
N GLN A 189 -15.40 -34.17 -5.73
CA GLN A 189 -16.08 -33.24 -4.84
C GLN A 189 -15.42 -33.25 -3.45
N PRO A 190 -15.22 -32.08 -2.81
CA PRO A 190 -14.72 -32.04 -1.45
C PRO A 190 -15.75 -32.65 -0.48
N LEU A 191 -15.31 -33.53 0.41
CA LEU A 191 -16.13 -34.01 1.52
C LEU A 191 -16.36 -32.85 2.49
N SER A 192 -17.62 -32.48 2.71
CA SER A 192 -18.03 -31.36 3.57
C SER A 192 -17.66 -31.50 5.06
N LYS A 193 -16.96 -32.57 5.45
CA LYS A 193 -16.47 -32.79 6.82
C LYS A 193 -14.97 -32.49 6.87
N SER A 194 -14.61 -31.22 6.68
CA SER A 194 -13.36 -30.72 7.24
C SER A 194 -13.53 -30.73 8.76
N THR A 195 -13.01 -31.77 9.41
CA THR A 195 -12.83 -31.78 10.87
C THR A 195 -12.08 -30.50 11.27
N PRO A 196 -12.40 -29.85 12.40
CA PRO A 196 -11.79 -28.58 12.82
C PRO A 196 -10.26 -28.62 13.06
N GLU A 197 -9.58 -29.74 12.77
CA GLU A 197 -8.15 -29.96 12.95
C GLU A 197 -7.30 -29.71 11.68
N GLY A 198 -7.86 -29.10 10.63
CA GLY A 198 -7.05 -28.62 9.50
C GLY A 198 -6.47 -29.72 8.60
N GLU A 199 -6.94 -30.96 8.73
CA GLU A 199 -6.67 -32.02 7.75
C GLU A 199 -7.34 -31.61 6.42
N GLY A 200 -6.55 -31.45 5.36
CA GLY A 200 -6.99 -30.93 4.08
C GLY A 200 -8.24 -31.63 3.54
N ALA A 201 -9.09 -30.88 2.82
CA ALA A 201 -10.35 -31.38 2.28
C ALA A 201 -10.13 -32.68 1.48
N ARG A 202 -10.61 -33.82 2.01
CA ARG A 202 -10.58 -35.10 1.29
C ARG A 202 -11.54 -35.00 0.11
N MET A 203 -11.04 -35.37 -1.06
CA MET A 203 -11.84 -35.36 -2.30
C MET A 203 -12.55 -36.72 -2.46
N GLN A 204 -13.74 -36.74 -3.05
CA GLN A 204 -14.46 -37.96 -3.39
C GLN A 204 -14.74 -37.98 -4.88
N LEU A 205 -14.52 -39.12 -5.54
CA LEU A 205 -14.89 -39.31 -6.95
C LEU A 205 -16.41 -39.41 -7.07
N VAL A 206 -17.03 -38.51 -7.84
CA VAL A 206 -18.49 -38.41 -8.01
C VAL A 206 -18.93 -38.82 -9.41
N ALA A 207 -18.12 -38.53 -10.42
CA ALA A 207 -18.41 -38.92 -11.79
C ALA A 207 -17.13 -39.27 -12.55
N GLN A 208 -17.28 -40.12 -13.55
CA GLN A 208 -16.24 -40.48 -14.50
C GLN A 208 -16.76 -40.27 -15.93
N GLY A 209 -15.85 -39.96 -16.85
CA GLY A 209 -16.12 -39.93 -18.28
C GLY A 209 -16.25 -41.34 -18.85
N GLU A 210 -16.65 -41.42 -20.11
CA GLU A 210 -16.81 -42.69 -20.83
C GLU A 210 -15.47 -43.30 -21.28
N GLY A 211 -14.37 -42.54 -21.17
CA GLY A 211 -13.03 -42.98 -21.55
C GLY A 211 -12.12 -43.31 -20.38
N GLY A 212 -10.87 -43.64 -20.73
CA GLY A 212 -9.86 -44.09 -19.79
C GLY A 212 -9.39 -45.53 -20.07
N PRO A 213 -8.65 -46.12 -19.13
CA PRO A 213 -8.09 -47.45 -19.29
C PRO A 213 -9.17 -48.55 -19.28
N GLN A 214 -8.88 -49.68 -19.93
CA GLN A 214 -9.82 -50.82 -19.96
C GLN A 214 -10.08 -51.39 -18.55
N ASP A 215 -9.08 -51.30 -17.67
CA ASP A 215 -9.15 -51.81 -16.29
C ASP A 215 -9.60 -50.74 -15.27
N LEU A 216 -10.14 -49.61 -15.73
CA LEU A 216 -10.57 -48.49 -14.88
C LEU A 216 -11.49 -48.92 -13.71
N PRO A 217 -12.49 -49.82 -13.88
CA PRO A 217 -13.29 -50.29 -12.76
C PRO A 217 -12.48 -51.02 -11.66
N GLN A 218 -11.43 -51.74 -12.05
CA GLN A 218 -10.56 -52.44 -11.11
C GLN A 218 -9.62 -51.46 -10.41
N LEU A 219 -9.06 -50.49 -11.14
CA LEU A 219 -8.25 -49.40 -10.56
C LEU A 219 -9.05 -48.59 -9.53
N MET A 220 -10.33 -48.32 -9.81
CA MET A 220 -11.20 -47.61 -8.86
C MET A 220 -11.45 -48.42 -7.59
N ARG A 221 -11.77 -49.71 -7.70
CA ARG A 221 -11.96 -50.57 -6.52
C ARG A 221 -10.70 -50.59 -5.65
N PHE A 222 -9.54 -50.74 -6.27
CA PHE A 222 -8.29 -50.79 -5.53
C PHE A 222 -7.92 -49.43 -4.93
N TRP A 223 -7.81 -48.38 -5.74
CA TRP A 223 -7.28 -47.10 -5.26
C TRP A 223 -8.33 -46.22 -4.57
N VAL A 224 -9.57 -46.21 -5.05
CA VAL A 224 -10.62 -45.33 -4.52
C VAL A 224 -11.39 -46.01 -3.41
N GLU A 225 -11.76 -47.29 -3.52
CA GLU A 225 -12.56 -47.97 -2.49
C GLU A 225 -11.71 -48.57 -1.37
N GLN A 226 -10.65 -49.34 -1.69
CA GLN A 226 -9.82 -50.03 -0.71
C GLN A 226 -8.78 -49.11 -0.06
N GLU A 227 -7.90 -48.51 -0.88
CA GLU A 227 -6.76 -47.71 -0.39
C GLU A 227 -7.11 -46.23 -0.12
N GLN A 228 -8.25 -45.74 -0.62
CA GLN A 228 -8.69 -44.33 -0.50
C GLN A 228 -7.62 -43.31 -0.93
N CYS A 229 -6.78 -43.66 -1.91
CA CYS A 229 -5.63 -42.89 -2.37
C CYS A 229 -5.86 -42.35 -3.79
N ILE A 230 -6.42 -41.13 -3.86
CA ILE A 230 -6.68 -40.44 -5.13
C ILE A 230 -5.40 -40.12 -5.92
N PRO A 231 -4.28 -39.71 -5.29
CA PRO A 231 -3.03 -39.52 -6.03
C PRO A 231 -2.55 -40.81 -6.71
N GLY A 232 -2.66 -41.97 -6.04
CA GLY A 232 -2.30 -43.27 -6.61
C GLY A 232 -3.21 -43.66 -7.79
N PHE A 233 -4.51 -43.40 -7.66
CA PHE A 233 -5.47 -43.55 -8.74
C PHE A 233 -5.10 -42.69 -9.96
N LEU A 234 -4.88 -41.39 -9.78
CA LEU A 234 -4.57 -40.49 -10.89
C LEU A 234 -3.22 -40.84 -11.55
N ALA A 235 -2.22 -41.25 -10.77
CA ALA A 235 -0.92 -41.66 -11.31
C ALA A 235 -1.05 -42.92 -12.19
N SER A 236 -1.75 -43.96 -11.72
CA SER A 236 -1.96 -45.19 -12.49
C SER A 236 -2.74 -44.94 -13.77
N VAL A 237 -3.85 -44.19 -13.70
CA VAL A 237 -4.64 -43.82 -14.88
C VAL A 237 -3.81 -42.99 -15.87
N THR A 238 -2.98 -42.06 -15.38
CA THR A 238 -2.14 -41.23 -16.25
C THR A 238 -1.12 -42.06 -17.01
N LEU A 239 -0.49 -43.03 -16.35
CA LEU A 239 0.47 -43.95 -16.99
C LEU A 239 -0.21 -44.80 -18.06
N GLU A 240 -1.38 -45.38 -17.77
CA GLU A 240 -2.12 -46.20 -18.73
C GLU A 240 -2.63 -45.39 -19.93
N CYS A 241 -3.14 -44.16 -19.69
CA CYS A 241 -3.53 -43.25 -20.78
C CYS A 241 -2.33 -42.83 -21.63
N TYR A 242 -1.15 -42.62 -21.02
CA TYR A 242 0.07 -42.31 -21.75
C TYR A 242 0.52 -43.49 -22.63
N ASP A 243 0.53 -44.71 -22.09
CA ASP A 243 0.89 -45.91 -22.84
C ASP A 243 -0.08 -46.17 -24.00
N LYS A 244 -1.38 -45.98 -23.78
CA LYS A 244 -2.40 -46.07 -24.83
C LYS A 244 -2.15 -45.02 -25.92
N SER A 245 -1.96 -43.75 -25.55
CA SER A 245 -1.68 -42.67 -26.50
C SER A 245 -0.38 -42.91 -27.28
N LYS A 246 0.65 -43.48 -26.66
CA LYS A 246 1.90 -43.86 -27.32
C LYS A 246 1.70 -45.00 -28.32
N ARG A 247 0.86 -45.99 -28.01
CA ARG A 247 0.51 -47.08 -28.95
C ARG A 247 -0.27 -46.55 -30.14
N GLU A 248 -1.23 -45.66 -29.91
CA GLU A 248 -2.05 -45.05 -30.97
C GLU A 248 -1.23 -44.09 -31.85
N ASN A 249 -0.33 -43.29 -31.27
CA ASN A 249 0.54 -42.37 -32.02
C ASN A 249 1.77 -43.04 -32.65
N GLY A 250 2.19 -44.19 -32.11
CA GLY A 250 3.29 -44.99 -32.66
C GLY A 250 2.90 -45.86 -33.86
N ASP A 251 1.61 -45.90 -34.21
CA ASP A 251 1.05 -46.67 -35.33
C ASP A 251 0.68 -45.77 -36.52
N ASN A 252 1.17 -44.52 -36.54
CA ASN A 252 1.00 -43.59 -37.66
C ASN A 252 2.35 -43.52 -38.43
N PRO A 253 2.47 -44.11 -39.63
CA PRO A 253 3.71 -44.10 -40.42
C PRO A 253 4.13 -42.70 -40.88
#